data_AF-A0A348MV75-F1
#
_entry.id   AF-A0A348MV75-F1
#
_cell.length_a   1.000
_cell.length_b   1.000
_cell.length_c   1.000
_cell.angle_alpha   90.00
_cell.angle_beta   90.00
_cell.angle_gamma   90.00
#
_symmetry.space_group_name_H-M   'P 1'
#
loop_
_entity.id
_entity.type
_entity.pdbx_description
1 polymer ?
#
loop_
_entity_poly.entity_id
_entity_poly.type
_entity_poly.pdbx_seq_one_letter_code
_entity_poly.pdbx_strand_id
1 'polypeptide(L)'
;MSKFYELNPSNENYWRAIILFGRNVASYKFALAKSLYDLRKQPNDLVSLEDLAPIFAGHICQHLTTNDKQATSPSSKYLDFCRQYNRNEISHGELIEATKRFGFNNVIDAFHNVHNKDIDNRFFYDERKTNGGIRLSDNFYQVAESPSFYDLNQETESRFFLHIFMRIKVLVLKLFYAPSANKLCVHPNS
;
A
#
# COMPACT_ATOMS: atom_id res chain seq x y z
N MET A 1 24.11 6.48 9.57
CA MET A 1 23.10 6.81 10.60
C MET A 1 22.26 5.58 10.83
N SER A 2 22.22 5.07 12.06
CA SER A 2 21.33 3.96 12.44
C SER A 2 19.87 4.41 12.33
N LYS A 3 19.01 3.59 11.75
CA LYS A 3 17.60 3.95 11.53
C LYS A 3 16.79 3.70 12.81
N PHE A 4 15.67 4.40 12.99
CA PHE A 4 14.85 4.27 14.21
C PHE A 4 14.42 2.83 14.52
N TYR A 5 14.10 2.02 13.49
CA TYR A 5 13.76 0.60 13.67
C TYR A 5 14.96 -0.31 13.94
N GLU A 6 16.19 0.14 13.65
CA GLU A 6 17.44 -0.54 14.02
C GLU A 6 17.88 -0.18 15.44
N LEU A 7 17.50 1.02 15.92
CA LEU A 7 17.80 1.53 17.26
C LEU A 7 16.82 1.00 18.32
N ASN A 8 15.54 0.82 17.95
CA ASN A 8 14.51 0.22 18.80
C ASN A 8 13.77 -0.87 18.00
N PRO A 9 14.37 -2.06 17.84
CA PRO A 9 13.76 -3.15 17.09
C PRO A 9 12.52 -3.65 17.84
N SER A 10 11.35 -3.33 17.31
CA SER A 10 10.07 -3.89 17.73
C SER A 10 9.25 -4.23 16.49
N ASN A 11 8.36 -5.22 16.60
CA ASN A 11 7.50 -5.61 15.47
C ASN A 11 6.65 -4.43 14.97
N GLU A 12 6.19 -3.56 15.87
CA GLU A 12 5.50 -2.33 15.47
C GLU A 12 6.40 -1.37 14.69
N ASN A 13 7.65 -1.19 15.10
CA ASN A 13 8.58 -0.28 14.43
C ASN A 13 9.02 -0.82 13.07
N TYR A 14 9.20 -2.14 12.94
CA TYR A 14 9.41 -2.78 11.65
C TYR A 14 8.20 -2.61 10.74
N TRP A 15 6.99 -2.82 11.28
CA TRP A 15 5.76 -2.63 10.53
C TRP A 15 5.59 -1.19 10.05
N ARG A 16 5.74 -0.20 10.95
CA ARG A 16 5.77 1.24 10.59
C ARG A 16 6.83 1.51 9.52
N ALA A 17 8.02 0.95 9.64
CA ALA A 17 9.09 1.13 8.66
C ALA A 17 8.73 0.58 7.27
N ILE A 18 8.04 -0.57 7.19
CA ILE A 18 7.49 -1.08 5.93
C ILE A 18 6.51 -0.07 5.32
N ILE A 19 5.52 0.37 6.12
CA ILE A 19 4.48 1.29 5.66
C ILE A 19 5.10 2.61 5.19
N LEU A 20 6.02 3.18 5.95
CA LEU A 20 6.63 4.49 5.70
C LEU A 20 7.72 4.48 4.61
N PHE A 21 8.60 3.48 4.62
CA PHE A 21 9.85 3.50 3.86
C PHE A 21 10.02 2.30 2.90
N GLY A 22 9.09 1.34 2.93
CA GLY A 22 9.12 0.18 2.04
C GLY A 22 9.09 0.58 0.56
N ARG A 23 9.95 -0.05 -0.24
CA ARG A 23 10.16 0.24 -1.67
C ARG A 23 9.01 -0.32 -2.50
N ASN A 24 7.98 0.46 -2.82
CA ASN A 24 6.95 0.06 -3.79
C ASN A 24 6.08 1.22 -4.30
N VAL A 25 5.36 0.95 -5.40
CA VAL A 25 4.24 1.78 -5.90
C VAL A 25 3.19 1.84 -4.79
N ALA A 26 3.07 3.01 -4.15
CA ALA A 26 2.40 3.25 -2.88
C ALA A 26 1.08 2.46 -2.68
N SER A 27 0.22 2.44 -3.69
CA SER A 27 -1.13 1.88 -3.57
C SER A 27 -1.17 0.37 -3.27
N TYR A 28 -0.27 -0.43 -3.85
CA TYR A 28 -0.30 -1.89 -3.68
C TYR A 28 0.12 -2.30 -2.26
N LYS A 29 1.16 -1.66 -1.73
CA LYS A 29 1.67 -1.98 -0.38
C LYS A 29 0.64 -1.68 0.69
N PHE A 30 -0.01 -0.51 0.60
CA PHE A 30 -1.05 -0.13 1.55
C PHE A 30 -2.28 -1.03 1.43
N ALA A 31 -2.72 -1.34 0.21
CA ALA A 31 -3.80 -2.29 0.00
C ALA A 31 -3.47 -3.67 0.61
N LEU A 32 -2.24 -4.18 0.44
CA LEU A 32 -1.85 -5.45 1.04
C LEU A 32 -1.86 -5.37 2.58
N ALA A 33 -1.27 -4.33 3.16
CA ALA A 33 -1.29 -4.14 4.61
C ALA A 33 -2.72 -4.11 5.19
N LYS A 34 -3.64 -3.39 4.55
CA LYS A 34 -5.05 -3.38 4.93
C LYS A 34 -5.70 -4.75 4.79
N SER A 35 -5.47 -5.45 3.68
CA SER A 35 -6.02 -6.79 3.49
C SER A 35 -5.58 -7.73 4.61
N LEU A 36 -4.31 -7.66 5.01
CA LEU A 36 -3.80 -8.44 6.15
C LEU A 36 -4.53 -8.10 7.44
N TYR A 37 -4.76 -6.82 7.73
CA TYR A 37 -5.53 -6.40 8.89
C TYR A 37 -6.97 -6.94 8.88
N ASP A 38 -7.63 -6.93 7.72
CA ASP A 38 -9.00 -7.43 7.59
C ASP A 38 -9.06 -8.96 7.79
N LEU A 39 -8.01 -9.66 7.35
CA LEU A 39 -7.88 -11.11 7.44
C LEU A 39 -7.34 -11.62 8.78
N ARG A 40 -6.93 -10.73 9.70
CA ARG A 40 -6.29 -11.10 10.98
C ARG A 40 -7.10 -12.05 11.86
N LYS A 41 -8.43 -12.10 11.69
CA LYS A 41 -9.34 -12.94 12.48
C LYS A 41 -9.65 -14.29 11.83
N GLN A 42 -9.02 -14.60 10.69
CA GLN A 42 -9.18 -15.92 10.09
C GLN A 42 -8.60 -16.99 11.02
N PRO A 43 -9.23 -18.17 11.09
CA PRO A 43 -8.81 -19.24 12.01
C PRO A 43 -7.49 -19.90 11.60
N ASN A 44 -7.05 -19.70 10.36
CA ASN A 44 -5.84 -20.29 9.81
C ASN A 44 -4.82 -19.20 9.49
N ASP A 45 -3.54 -19.48 9.77
CA ASP A 45 -2.45 -18.57 9.42
C ASP A 45 -2.16 -18.55 7.93
N LEU A 46 -2.61 -19.56 7.18
CA LEU A 46 -2.51 -19.60 5.72
C LEU A 46 -3.67 -18.80 5.11
N VAL A 47 -3.33 -17.66 4.51
CA VAL A 47 -4.23 -16.86 3.70
C VAL A 47 -4.06 -17.29 2.24
N SER A 48 -5.09 -17.92 1.67
CA SER A 48 -5.09 -18.31 0.26
C SER A 48 -5.13 -17.09 -0.67
N LEU A 49 -4.66 -17.22 -1.91
CA LEU A 49 -4.83 -16.17 -2.91
C LEU A 49 -6.32 -15.94 -3.24
N GLU A 50 -7.14 -16.97 -3.12
CA GLU A 50 -8.60 -16.90 -3.27
C GLU A 50 -9.26 -16.00 -2.22
N ASP A 51 -8.79 -16.03 -0.97
CA ASP A 51 -9.30 -15.18 0.11
C ASP A 51 -8.68 -13.78 0.06
N LEU A 52 -7.40 -13.68 -0.31
CA LEU A 52 -6.66 -12.42 -0.35
C LEU A 52 -7.11 -11.52 -1.51
N ALA A 53 -7.31 -12.10 -2.69
CA ALA A 53 -7.63 -11.38 -3.92
C ALA A 53 -8.87 -10.46 -3.81
N PRO A 54 -10.06 -10.90 -3.35
CA PRO A 54 -11.24 -10.05 -3.31
C PRO A 54 -11.04 -8.84 -2.38
N ILE A 55 -10.42 -9.03 -1.22
CA ILE A 55 -10.19 -7.95 -0.24
C ILE A 55 -9.16 -6.96 -0.80
N PHE A 56 -8.06 -7.47 -1.33
CA PHE A 56 -7.02 -6.65 -1.94
C PHE A 56 -7.52 -5.84 -3.13
N ALA A 57 -8.29 -6.47 -4.02
CA ALA A 57 -8.89 -5.81 -5.17
C ALA A 57 -9.89 -4.74 -4.74
N GLY A 58 -10.70 -5.01 -3.71
CA GLY A 58 -11.65 -4.05 -3.14
C GLY A 58 -10.96 -2.77 -2.67
N HIS A 59 -9.90 -2.88 -1.87
CA HIS A 59 -9.12 -1.72 -1.40
C HIS A 59 -8.53 -0.90 -2.55
N ILE A 60 -7.99 -1.56 -3.57
CA ILE A 60 -7.45 -0.87 -4.76
C ILE A 60 -8.56 -0.17 -5.55
N CYS A 61 -9.68 -0.86 -5.81
CA CYS A 61 -10.80 -0.31 -6.56
C CYS A 61 -11.39 0.92 -5.86
N GLN A 62 -11.63 0.82 -4.54
CA GLN A 62 -12.07 1.93 -3.70
C GLN A 62 -11.07 3.09 -3.71
N HIS A 63 -9.77 2.80 -3.69
CA HIS A 63 -8.77 3.85 -3.78
C HIS A 63 -8.82 4.57 -5.14
N LEU A 64 -8.95 3.82 -6.24
CA LEU A 64 -8.99 4.37 -7.59
C LEU A 64 -10.25 5.20 -7.89
N THR A 65 -11.39 4.95 -7.25
CA THR A 65 -12.59 5.80 -7.43
C THR A 65 -12.34 7.22 -6.94
N THR A 66 -11.52 7.38 -5.91
CA THR A 66 -11.15 8.70 -5.40
C THR A 66 -9.97 9.31 -6.15
N ASN A 67 -9.00 8.50 -6.62
CA ASN A 67 -7.73 8.99 -7.17
C ASN A 67 -7.12 8.14 -8.27
N ASP A 68 -7.64 8.29 -9.49
CA ASP A 68 -7.22 7.54 -10.66
C ASP A 68 -5.84 7.97 -11.25
N LYS A 69 -5.43 9.22 -11.03
CA LYS A 69 -4.32 9.87 -11.76
C LYS A 69 -2.90 9.57 -11.25
N GLN A 70 -2.74 8.83 -10.15
CA GLN A 70 -1.44 8.69 -9.46
C GLN A 70 -0.77 7.32 -9.50
N ALA A 71 -1.31 6.38 -10.29
CA ALA A 71 -0.58 5.17 -10.64
C ALA A 71 0.80 5.53 -11.22
N THR A 72 1.89 5.13 -10.58
CA THR A 72 3.26 5.48 -10.99
C THR A 72 3.67 4.92 -12.36
N SER A 73 2.79 4.14 -12.97
CA SER A 73 2.85 3.75 -14.37
C SER A 73 1.43 3.97 -14.96
N PRO A 74 1.31 4.75 -16.05
CA PRO A 74 0.08 4.82 -16.86
C PRO A 74 -0.29 3.47 -17.51
N SER A 75 0.51 2.42 -17.31
CA SER A 75 0.50 1.15 -18.05
C SER A 75 0.38 -0.09 -17.16
N SER A 76 -0.01 0.06 -15.89
CA SER A 76 -0.24 -1.11 -15.04
C SER A 76 -1.50 -1.83 -15.49
N LYS A 77 -1.32 -2.95 -16.20
CA LYS A 77 -2.38 -3.83 -16.67
C LYS A 77 -3.36 -4.21 -15.55
N TYR A 78 -2.89 -4.39 -14.32
CA TYR A 78 -3.76 -4.68 -13.18
C TYR A 78 -4.67 -3.51 -12.81
N LEU A 79 -4.15 -2.28 -12.77
CA LEU A 79 -4.97 -1.11 -12.46
C LEU A 79 -6.02 -0.88 -13.54
N ASP A 80 -5.74 -1.25 -14.79
CA ASP A 80 -6.73 -1.19 -15.86
C ASP A 80 -7.90 -2.15 -15.63
N PHE A 81 -7.66 -3.36 -15.09
CA PHE A 81 -8.75 -4.24 -14.67
C PHE A 81 -9.55 -3.64 -13.51
N CYS A 82 -8.90 -3.07 -12.50
CA CYS A 82 -9.60 -2.38 -11.41
C CYS A 82 -10.46 -1.21 -11.91
N ARG A 83 -9.95 -0.43 -12.88
CA ARG A 83 -10.69 0.66 -13.51
C ARG A 83 -11.88 0.16 -14.33
N GLN A 84 -11.69 -0.90 -15.12
CA GLN A 84 -12.78 -1.54 -15.87
C GLN A 84 -13.87 -2.02 -14.92
N TYR A 85 -13.50 -2.65 -13.81
CA TYR A 85 -14.45 -3.07 -12.78
C TYR A 85 -15.21 -1.88 -12.18
N ASN A 86 -14.52 -0.80 -11.82
CA ASN A 86 -15.16 0.43 -11.33
C ASN A 86 -16.12 1.07 -12.34
N ARG A 87 -15.92 0.84 -13.64
CA ARG A 87 -16.83 1.27 -14.72
C ARG A 87 -17.90 0.24 -15.07
N ASN A 88 -17.97 -0.88 -14.35
CA ASN A 88 -18.85 -2.02 -14.60
C ASN A 88 -18.63 -2.71 -15.96
N GLU A 89 -17.40 -2.66 -16.49
CA GLU A 89 -17.03 -3.25 -17.78
C GLU A 89 -16.62 -4.73 -17.67
N ILE A 90 -16.24 -5.17 -16.48
CA ILE A 90 -15.90 -6.57 -16.17
C ILE A 90 -16.63 -7.03 -14.90
N SER A 91 -16.84 -8.33 -14.78
CA SER A 91 -17.43 -8.96 -13.60
C SER A 91 -16.46 -8.99 -12.40
N HIS A 92 -17.02 -9.20 -11.21
CA HIS A 92 -16.22 -9.41 -9.99
C HIS A 92 -15.30 -10.64 -10.09
N GLY A 93 -15.74 -11.71 -10.76
CA GLY A 93 -14.92 -12.90 -10.99
C GLY A 93 -13.71 -12.60 -11.87
N GLU A 94 -13.90 -11.84 -12.96
CA GLU A 94 -12.80 -11.40 -13.83
C GLU A 94 -11.80 -10.51 -13.09
N LEU A 95 -12.28 -9.63 -12.21
CA LEU A 95 -11.41 -8.83 -11.33
C LEU A 95 -10.56 -9.74 -10.44
N ILE A 96 -11.16 -10.71 -9.75
CA ILE A 96 -10.43 -11.62 -8.85
C ILE A 96 -9.35 -12.40 -9.61
N GLU A 97 -9.67 -12.95 -10.78
CA GLU A 97 -8.69 -13.67 -11.60
C GLU A 97 -7.55 -12.77 -12.07
N ALA A 98 -7.87 -11.52 -12.46
CA ALA A 98 -6.85 -10.52 -12.77
C ALA A 98 -5.97 -10.18 -11.55
N THR A 99 -6.55 -10.09 -10.35
CA THR A 99 -5.83 -9.86 -9.10
C THR A 99 -4.87 -10.99 -8.78
N LYS A 100 -5.31 -12.25 -8.85
CA LYS A 100 -4.44 -13.41 -8.62
C LYS A 100 -3.26 -13.44 -9.59
N ARG A 101 -3.51 -13.08 -10.86
CA ARG A 101 -2.50 -13.14 -11.93
C ARG A 101 -1.53 -11.95 -11.97
N PHE A 102 -1.99 -10.76 -11.61
CA PHE A 102 -1.23 -9.52 -11.80
C PHE A 102 -1.05 -8.68 -10.54
N GLY A 103 -1.99 -8.77 -9.59
CA GLY A 103 -2.02 -7.92 -8.39
C GLY A 103 -0.87 -8.19 -7.42
N PHE A 104 -0.42 -9.44 -7.35
CA PHE A 104 0.57 -9.89 -6.35
C PHE A 104 2.01 -9.99 -6.86
N ASN A 105 2.26 -9.75 -8.16
CA ASN A 105 3.54 -10.06 -8.81
C ASN A 105 4.75 -9.38 -8.18
N ASN A 106 4.60 -8.16 -7.65
CA ASN A 106 5.71 -7.42 -7.07
C ASN A 106 5.52 -7.12 -5.58
N VAL A 107 4.27 -6.97 -5.13
CA VAL A 107 3.99 -6.45 -3.79
C VAL A 107 4.37 -7.44 -2.70
N ILE A 108 4.12 -8.74 -2.88
CA ILE A 108 4.47 -9.78 -1.91
C ILE A 108 6.00 -9.90 -1.78
N ASP A 109 6.71 -9.89 -2.92
CA ASP A 109 8.17 -10.05 -2.97
C ASP A 109 8.91 -8.87 -2.31
N ALA A 110 8.40 -7.66 -2.52
CA ALA A 110 9.03 -6.43 -2.05
C ALA A 110 8.44 -5.89 -0.73
N PHE A 111 7.41 -6.52 -0.15
CA PHE A 111 6.73 -5.99 1.04
C PHE A 111 7.68 -5.75 2.21
N HIS A 112 8.55 -6.73 2.46
CA HIS A 112 9.53 -6.71 3.55
C HIS A 112 10.82 -5.95 3.21
N ASN A 113 10.91 -5.37 2.00
CA ASN A 113 12.10 -4.61 1.59
C ASN A 113 11.99 -3.14 1.99
N VAL A 114 12.81 -2.76 2.98
CA VAL A 114 12.93 -1.39 3.50
C VAL A 114 14.33 -0.87 3.22
N HIS A 115 14.43 0.24 2.48
CA HIS A 115 15.72 0.83 2.07
C HIS A 115 16.67 -0.16 1.35
N ASN A 116 16.14 -0.97 0.43
CA ASN A 116 16.89 -1.98 -0.32
C ASN A 116 17.42 -3.15 0.53
N LYS A 117 16.97 -3.28 1.77
CA LYS A 117 17.31 -4.38 2.66
C LYS A 117 16.04 -5.10 3.09
N ASP A 118 16.08 -6.42 3.07
CA ASP A 118 15.06 -7.23 3.73
C ASP A 118 15.12 -7.00 5.24
N ILE A 119 13.97 -7.02 5.90
CA ILE A 119 13.92 -6.91 7.36
C ILE A 119 14.07 -8.30 7.98
N ASP A 120 14.65 -8.34 9.17
CA ASP A 120 14.91 -9.60 9.87
C ASP A 120 13.59 -10.21 10.41
N ASN A 121 12.61 -9.37 10.76
CA ASN A 121 11.31 -9.78 11.32
C ASN A 121 10.21 -9.74 10.26
N ARG A 122 10.02 -10.85 9.55
CA ARG A 122 8.94 -10.98 8.56
C ARG A 122 7.56 -11.16 9.21
N PHE A 123 6.53 -10.62 8.54
CA PHE A 123 5.13 -10.65 8.95
C PHE A 123 4.31 -11.70 8.20
N PHE A 124 4.81 -12.16 7.06
CA PHE A 124 4.30 -13.33 6.37
C PHE A 124 5.40 -14.00 5.55
N TYR A 125 5.17 -15.25 5.20
CA TYR A 125 6.00 -16.04 4.29
C TYR A 125 5.25 -16.28 2.98
N ASP A 126 5.96 -16.14 1.86
CA ASP A 126 5.41 -16.41 0.53
C ASP A 126 5.34 -17.92 0.30
N GLU A 127 4.12 -18.44 0.26
CA GLU A 127 3.82 -19.85 -0.01
C GLU A 127 3.00 -20.00 -1.29
N ARG A 128 3.01 -19.01 -2.21
CA ARG A 128 2.18 -19.04 -3.43
C ARG A 128 2.44 -20.27 -4.29
N LYS A 129 3.68 -20.75 -4.30
CA LYS A 129 4.10 -21.94 -5.08
C LYS A 129 3.84 -23.26 -4.38
N THR A 130 3.84 -23.27 -3.05
CA THR A 130 3.74 -24.50 -2.25
C THR A 130 2.32 -24.75 -1.77
N ASN A 131 1.64 -23.71 -1.27
CA ASN A 131 0.32 -23.79 -0.64
C ASN A 131 -0.69 -22.79 -1.24
N GLY A 132 -0.35 -22.09 -2.32
CA GLY A 132 -1.29 -21.21 -3.02
C GLY A 132 -1.64 -19.93 -2.27
N GLY A 133 -0.78 -19.44 -1.37
CA GLY A 133 -1.10 -18.29 -0.53
C GLY A 133 0.10 -17.66 0.18
N ILE A 134 -0.17 -16.93 1.25
CA ILE A 134 0.84 -16.43 2.18
C ILE A 134 0.54 -16.94 3.58
N ARG A 135 1.57 -17.28 4.34
CA ARG A 135 1.44 -17.69 5.74
C ARG A 135 1.77 -16.54 6.65
N LEU A 136 0.82 -16.09 7.45
CA LEU A 136 1.03 -15.07 8.48
C LEU A 136 1.98 -15.61 9.55
N SER A 137 2.84 -14.75 10.06
CA SER A 137 3.77 -15.12 11.14
C SER A 137 3.27 -14.61 12.49
N ASP A 138 3.81 -15.16 13.58
CA ASP A 138 3.54 -14.67 14.93
C ASP A 138 3.85 -13.18 15.09
N ASN A 139 4.85 -12.66 14.36
CA ASN A 139 5.18 -11.23 14.37
C ASN A 139 4.02 -10.37 13.87
N PHE A 140 3.24 -10.86 12.90
CA PHE A 140 2.04 -10.16 12.44
C PHE A 140 0.96 -10.15 13.50
N TYR A 141 0.68 -11.30 14.13
CA TYR A 141 -0.32 -11.38 15.19
C TYR A 141 0.03 -10.51 16.39
N GLN A 142 1.30 -10.46 16.79
CA GLN A 142 1.77 -9.54 17.83
C GLN A 142 1.52 -8.07 17.51
N VAL A 143 1.60 -7.67 16.24
CA VAL A 143 1.25 -6.30 15.81
C VAL A 143 -0.27 -6.12 15.74
N ALA A 144 -0.99 -7.12 15.25
CA ALA A 144 -2.44 -7.10 15.07
C ALA A 144 -3.22 -7.05 16.39
N GLU A 145 -2.64 -7.60 17.45
CA GLU A 145 -3.19 -7.64 18.82
C GLU A 145 -2.59 -6.56 19.72
N SER A 146 -1.64 -5.76 19.22
CA SER A 146 -0.99 -4.72 20.00
C SER A 146 -1.97 -3.59 20.34
N PRO A 147 -1.82 -2.93 21.51
CA PRO A 147 -2.62 -1.75 21.84
C PRO A 147 -2.50 -0.62 20.80
N SER A 148 -1.38 -0.55 20.08
CA SER A 148 -1.13 0.43 19.02
C SER A 148 -1.73 0.05 17.66
N PHE A 149 -2.39 -1.11 17.54
CA PHE A 149 -2.98 -1.57 16.27
C PHE A 149 -3.91 -0.53 15.63
N TYR A 150 -4.76 0.12 16.44
CA TYR A 150 -5.65 1.16 15.95
C TYR A 150 -4.87 2.31 15.31
N ASP A 151 -3.83 2.80 15.97
CA ASP A 151 -2.98 3.89 15.45
C ASP A 151 -2.21 3.46 14.19
N LEU A 152 -1.70 2.23 14.16
CA LEU A 152 -1.01 1.67 12.99
C LEU A 152 -1.93 1.54 11.77
N ASN A 153 -3.19 1.14 12.01
CA ASN A 153 -4.19 1.07 10.95
C ASN A 153 -4.55 2.47 10.45
N GLN A 154 -4.78 3.43 11.35
CA GLN A 154 -5.03 4.83 11.01
C GLN A 154 -3.85 5.46 10.27
N GLU A 155 -2.61 5.14 10.64
CA GLU A 155 -1.41 5.60 9.93
C GLU A 155 -1.36 5.01 8.51
N THR A 156 -1.68 3.73 8.36
CA THR A 156 -1.74 3.05 7.05
C THR A 156 -2.79 3.70 6.16
N GLU A 157 -4.00 3.93 6.69
CA GLU A 157 -5.06 4.67 5.99
C GLU A 157 -4.59 6.07 5.61
N SER A 158 -4.11 6.83 6.58
CA SER A 158 -3.68 8.21 6.36
C SER A 158 -2.59 8.29 5.31
N ARG A 159 -1.66 7.31 5.24
CA ARG A 159 -0.60 7.27 4.22
C ARG A 159 -1.14 6.86 2.86
N PHE A 160 -2.06 5.90 2.82
CA PHE A 160 -2.74 5.52 1.60
C PHE A 160 -3.50 6.73 1.03
N PHE A 161 -4.16 7.49 1.90
CA PHE A 161 -4.85 8.74 1.56
C PHE A 161 -3.92 9.97 1.45
N LEU A 162 -2.70 9.98 1.97
CA LEU A 162 -1.77 11.11 1.84
C LEU A 162 -0.98 11.04 0.54
N HIS A 163 -0.74 9.83 0.01
CA HIS A 163 -0.18 9.66 -1.34
C HIS A 163 -0.96 10.51 -2.35
N ILE A 164 -2.29 10.55 -2.19
CA ILE A 164 -3.25 11.42 -2.91
C ILE A 164 -2.85 12.91 -2.86
N PHE A 165 -2.50 13.43 -1.69
CA PHE A 165 -2.24 14.86 -1.47
C PHE A 165 -0.81 15.29 -1.81
N MET A 166 0.20 14.42 -1.64
CA MET A 166 1.61 14.81 -1.79
C MET A 166 2.05 15.09 -3.23
N ARG A 167 1.22 14.81 -4.26
CA ARG A 167 1.49 15.26 -5.65
C ARG A 167 0.68 16.46 -6.12
N ILE A 168 -0.36 16.89 -5.39
CA ILE A 168 -1.05 18.16 -5.71
C ILE A 168 -0.09 19.35 -5.53
N LYS A 169 0.93 19.23 -4.66
CA LYS A 169 1.95 20.28 -4.47
C LYS A 169 3.02 20.37 -5.56
N VAL A 170 3.12 19.43 -6.51
CA VAL A 170 4.13 19.56 -7.58
C VAL A 170 3.62 20.38 -8.78
N LEU A 171 2.29 20.58 -8.92
CA LEU A 171 1.74 21.43 -9.99
C LEU A 171 1.28 22.84 -9.53
N VAL A 172 1.21 23.13 -8.22
CA VAL A 172 0.62 24.39 -7.72
C VAL A 172 1.57 25.27 -6.89
N LEU A 173 2.87 24.99 -6.86
CA LEU A 173 3.86 25.93 -6.29
C LEU A 173 5.03 26.22 -7.24
N LYS A 174 4.74 27.00 -8.29
CA LYS A 174 5.69 28.01 -8.77
C LYS A 174 5.30 29.36 -8.17
N LEU A 175 5.55 29.52 -6.87
CA LEU A 175 5.63 30.86 -6.27
C LEU A 175 7.10 31.27 -6.32
N PHE A 176 7.46 32.10 -7.29
CA PHE A 176 8.73 32.82 -7.23
C PHE A 176 8.62 33.90 -6.15
N TYR A 177 9.49 33.83 -5.14
CA TYR A 177 9.70 34.92 -4.20
C TYR A 177 10.56 35.98 -4.90
N ALA A 178 9.99 37.15 -5.22
CA ALA A 178 10.71 38.31 -5.72
C ALA A 178 11.13 39.18 -4.52
N PRO A 179 12.43 39.31 -4.19
CA PRO A 179 12.88 39.98 -2.96
C PRO A 179 12.64 41.49 -2.94
N SER A 180 12.22 42.10 -4.06
CA SER A 180 12.14 43.55 -4.22
C SER A 180 10.77 44.17 -3.91
N ALA A 181 9.71 43.38 -3.68
CA ALA A 181 8.34 43.93 -3.67
C ALA A 181 7.37 43.38 -2.60
N ASN A 182 7.85 42.63 -1.59
CA ASN A 182 7.09 42.14 -0.41
C ASN A 182 5.57 41.89 -0.62
N LYS A 183 5.18 41.28 -1.75
CA LYS A 183 3.80 40.91 -2.10
C LYS A 183 3.79 39.62 -2.91
N LEU A 184 2.81 38.76 -2.63
CA LEU A 184 2.49 37.57 -3.41
C LEU A 184 1.69 37.98 -4.64
N CYS A 185 2.21 37.73 -5.85
CA CYS A 185 1.48 37.93 -7.10
C CYS A 185 1.13 36.58 -7.72
N VAL A 186 -0.14 36.39 -8.10
CA VAL A 186 -0.62 35.25 -8.89
C VAL A 186 -0.80 35.74 -10.33
N HIS A 187 -0.15 35.10 -11.31
CA HIS A 187 -0.42 35.40 -12.71
C HIS A 187 -1.78 34.82 -13.13
N PRO A 188 -2.65 35.59 -13.81
CA PRO A 188 -3.81 35.04 -14.46
C PRO A 188 -3.40 34.38 -15.78
N ASN A 189 -3.83 33.12 -15.95
CA ASN A 189 -3.91 32.34 -17.19
C ASN A 189 -2.62 31.84 -17.83
N SER A 190 -2.44 30.51 -17.82
CA SER A 190 -2.46 29.66 -19.03
C SER A 190 -2.65 28.20 -18.65
#